data_AF-A0A484IAI5-F1
#
_entry.id   AF-A0A484IAI5-F1
#
_cell.length_a   1.000
_cell.length_b   1.000
_cell.length_c   1.000
_cell.angle_alpha   90.00
_cell.angle_beta   90.00
_cell.angle_gamma   90.00
#
_symmetry.space_group_name_H-M   'P 1'
#
loop_
_entity.id
_entity.type
_entity.pdbx_description
1 polymer ?
#
loop_
_entity_poly.entity_id
_entity_poly.type
_entity_poly.pdbx_seq_one_letter_code
_entity_poly.pdbx_strand_id
1 'polypeptide(L)'
;MTCCRGLLGIAVNNLGYTSGNKQVFLYFAAAAGKDDNPILNKVNRYDWDGKNLLNPLNILNLPAIPEPNHPGGKLTLDKKEGKLYAVIGDPNNVGILQNTKNNNNNNNDLTDSSVIIRINSTDGSAPPNNPFASIKDAFPSSQVEKYYGYGIRNSFGLAIDPVTNNLWDTEKGDKDFDEINLVRAGFNSCWKKLMGLISQSDIYWQTSYSKYTSKLPKMN
;
A
#
# COMPACT_ATOMS: atom_id res chain seq x y z
N MET A 1 -16.38 -15.24 -13.92
CA MET A 1 -16.07 -13.86 -13.49
C MET A 1 -14.92 -13.96 -12.50
N THR A 2 -13.70 -13.68 -12.92
CA THR A 2 -12.56 -13.54 -12.01
C THR A 2 -12.82 -12.28 -11.18
N CYS A 3 -13.16 -12.42 -9.89
CA CYS A 3 -13.19 -11.27 -8.99
C CYS A 3 -11.83 -10.56 -9.06
N CYS A 4 -11.80 -9.27 -8.72
CA CYS A 4 -10.59 -8.60 -8.27
C CYS A 4 -9.44 -8.45 -9.32
N ARG A 5 -9.78 -8.31 -10.61
CA ARG A 5 -8.89 -7.78 -11.67
C ARG A 5 -9.57 -6.57 -12.38
N GLY A 6 -8.80 -5.77 -13.12
CA GLY A 6 -9.31 -4.59 -13.84
C GLY A 6 -9.03 -3.28 -13.09
N LEU A 7 -9.93 -2.30 -13.20
CA LEU A 7 -9.85 -1.04 -12.45
C LEU A 7 -10.31 -1.25 -11.00
N LEU A 8 -9.43 -1.00 -10.03
CA LEU A 8 -9.64 -1.33 -8.61
C LEU A 8 -9.77 -0.08 -7.72
N GLY A 9 -9.24 1.05 -8.17
CA GLY A 9 -9.38 2.31 -7.44
C GLY A 9 -9.14 3.55 -8.27
N ILE A 10 -9.64 4.65 -7.73
CA ILE A 10 -9.55 5.98 -8.30
C ILE A 10 -9.32 6.99 -7.19
N ALA A 11 -8.50 8.00 -7.44
CA ALA A 11 -8.40 9.20 -6.61
C ALA A 11 -8.31 10.43 -7.51
N VAL A 12 -8.72 11.58 -6.98
CA VAL A 12 -8.69 12.85 -7.70
C VAL A 12 -7.99 13.90 -6.85
N ASN A 13 -6.94 14.50 -7.37
CA ASN A 13 -6.29 15.63 -6.73
C ASN A 13 -6.98 16.93 -7.15
N ASN A 14 -7.58 17.58 -6.16
CA ASN A 14 -8.26 18.87 -6.31
C ASN A 14 -7.51 20.00 -5.59
N LEU A 15 -6.31 19.75 -5.02
CA LEU A 15 -5.55 20.78 -4.33
C LEU A 15 -5.08 21.86 -5.32
N GLY A 16 -5.51 23.10 -5.10
CA GLY A 16 -5.10 24.26 -5.90
C GLY A 16 -5.92 24.51 -7.18
N TYR A 17 -6.93 23.70 -7.50
CA TYR A 17 -7.72 23.85 -8.73
C TYR A 17 -9.12 24.42 -8.46
N THR A 18 -9.27 25.74 -8.53
CA THR A 18 -10.56 26.45 -8.46
C THR A 18 -11.27 26.53 -9.82
N SER A 19 -10.53 26.41 -10.93
CA SER A 19 -11.05 26.11 -12.27
C SER A 19 -9.91 25.64 -13.19
N GLY A 20 -10.05 24.47 -13.83
CA GLY A 20 -9.10 23.93 -14.82
C GLY A 20 -8.12 22.87 -14.29
N ASN A 21 -7.92 21.81 -15.08
CA ASN A 21 -6.97 20.67 -15.00
C ASN A 21 -6.77 19.99 -13.65
N LYS A 22 -7.66 19.08 -13.28
CA LYS A 22 -7.49 18.17 -12.13
C LYS A 22 -6.56 17.02 -12.50
N GLN A 23 -5.95 16.37 -11.50
CA GLN A 23 -5.23 15.11 -11.74
C GLN A 23 -6.08 13.92 -11.27
N VAL A 24 -6.17 12.89 -12.10
CA VAL A 24 -6.87 11.64 -11.81
C VAL A 24 -5.85 10.52 -11.69
N PHE A 25 -5.98 9.69 -10.67
CA PHE A 25 -5.14 8.53 -10.43
C PHE A 25 -5.98 7.28 -10.56
N LEU A 26 -5.53 6.32 -11.36
CA LEU A 26 -6.21 5.04 -11.55
C LEU A 26 -5.30 3.91 -11.09
N TYR A 27 -5.80 3.07 -10.18
CA TYR A 27 -5.17 1.82 -9.79
C TYR A 27 -5.83 0.69 -10.57
N PHE A 28 -5.06 -0.09 -11.33
CA PHE A 28 -5.60 -1.22 -12.08
C PHE A 28 -4.59 -2.36 -12.25
N ALA A 29 -5.11 -3.58 -12.37
CA ALA A 29 -4.31 -4.74 -12.72
C ALA A 29 -3.99 -4.71 -14.22
N ALA A 30 -2.69 -4.72 -14.57
CA ALA A 30 -2.22 -4.71 -15.95
C ALA A 30 -1.80 -6.13 -16.38
N ALA A 31 -2.31 -6.59 -17.53
CA ALA A 31 -1.97 -7.89 -18.12
C ALA A 31 -0.95 -7.75 -19.25
N ALA A 32 -0.15 -8.81 -19.48
CA ALA A 32 0.69 -8.94 -20.67
C ALA A 32 0.06 -9.94 -21.63
N GLY A 33 -0.52 -9.45 -22.73
CA GLY A 33 -1.01 -10.29 -23.83
C GLY A 33 -2.43 -10.84 -23.65
N LYS A 34 -2.80 -11.77 -24.54
CA LYS A 34 -4.17 -12.25 -24.77
C LYS A 34 -4.77 -13.10 -23.64
N ASP A 35 -3.94 -13.59 -22.71
CA ASP A 35 -4.37 -14.53 -21.67
C ASP A 35 -4.89 -13.82 -20.40
N ASP A 36 -4.98 -12.47 -20.41
CA ASP A 36 -5.52 -11.61 -19.34
C ASP A 36 -4.93 -11.84 -17.94
N ASN A 37 -3.80 -12.52 -17.84
CA ASN A 37 -3.10 -12.73 -16.58
C ASN A 37 -2.36 -11.44 -16.17
N PRO A 38 -2.67 -10.89 -14.98
CA PRO A 38 -2.04 -9.68 -14.51
C PRO A 38 -0.55 -9.96 -14.24
N ILE A 39 0.30 -9.11 -14.80
CA ILE A 39 1.75 -9.13 -14.56
C ILE A 39 2.15 -8.19 -13.42
N LEU A 40 1.36 -7.14 -13.19
CA LEU A 40 1.55 -6.18 -12.10
C LEU A 40 0.31 -5.30 -11.92
N ASN A 41 0.21 -4.67 -10.76
CA ASN A 41 -0.74 -3.59 -10.50
C ASN A 41 -0.08 -2.24 -10.78
N LYS A 42 -0.77 -1.38 -11.55
CA LYS A 42 -0.28 -0.04 -11.92
C LYS A 42 -1.09 1.03 -11.22
N VAL A 43 -0.40 2.11 -10.85
CA VAL A 43 -1.05 3.40 -10.61
C VAL A 43 -0.58 4.37 -11.69
N ASN A 44 -1.52 4.81 -12.50
CA ASN A 44 -1.30 5.85 -13.50
C ASN A 44 -1.92 7.16 -13.04
N ARG A 45 -1.20 8.26 -13.26
CA ARG A 45 -1.74 9.61 -13.23
C ARG A 45 -2.16 10.06 -14.62
N TYR A 46 -3.22 10.84 -14.68
CA TYR A 46 -3.72 11.53 -15.85
C TYR A 46 -4.04 12.99 -15.52
N ASP A 47 -3.91 13.86 -16.51
CA ASP A 47 -4.51 15.19 -16.47
C ASP A 47 -5.96 15.09 -16.95
N TRP A 48 -6.90 15.74 -16.26
CA TRP A 48 -8.32 15.71 -16.61
C TRP A 48 -8.80 17.10 -17.01
N ASP A 49 -9.22 17.23 -18.28
CA ASP A 49 -9.71 18.47 -18.89
C ASP A 49 -11.21 18.73 -18.64
N GLY A 50 -11.87 17.87 -17.86
CA GLY A 50 -13.32 17.87 -17.64
C GLY A 50 -14.08 16.83 -18.48
N LYS A 51 -13.45 16.24 -19.50
CA LYS A 51 -14.03 15.24 -20.40
C LYS A 51 -13.12 14.03 -20.65
N ASN A 52 -11.83 14.25 -20.87
CA ASN A 52 -10.84 13.27 -21.29
C ASN A 52 -9.72 13.12 -20.25
N LEU A 53 -9.18 11.92 -20.16
CA LEU A 53 -7.94 11.65 -19.44
C LEU A 53 -6.77 11.78 -20.42
N LEU A 54 -5.89 12.74 -20.16
CA LEU A 54 -4.74 13.09 -20.98
C LEU A 54 -3.44 12.71 -20.27
N ASN A 55 -2.35 12.65 -21.02
CA ASN A 55 -0.97 12.51 -20.50
C ASN A 55 -0.79 11.38 -19.47
N PRO A 56 -1.03 10.11 -19.86
CA PRO A 56 -0.82 8.98 -18.97
C PRO A 56 0.63 8.93 -18.46
N LEU A 57 0.81 8.94 -17.14
CA LEU A 57 2.10 8.73 -16.48
C LEU A 57 1.99 7.58 -15.48
N ASN A 58 2.79 6.53 -15.66
CA ASN A 58 2.89 5.45 -14.68
C ASN A 58 3.75 5.89 -13.50
N ILE A 59 3.15 5.97 -12.30
CA ILE A 59 3.81 6.50 -11.09
C ILE A 59 4.08 5.42 -10.03
N LEU A 60 3.44 4.25 -10.12
CA LEU A 60 3.68 3.14 -9.19
C LEU A 60 3.42 1.81 -9.88
N ASN A 61 4.32 0.85 -9.66
CA ASN A 61 4.15 -0.55 -10.01
C ASN A 61 4.16 -1.37 -8.71
N LEU A 62 3.19 -2.27 -8.56
CA LEU A 62 3.06 -3.18 -7.42
C LEU A 62 2.91 -4.61 -7.93
N PRO A 63 3.32 -5.61 -7.14
CA PRO A 63 3.18 -7.00 -7.55
C PRO A 63 1.71 -7.34 -7.82
N ALA A 64 1.51 -8.26 -8.76
CA ALA A 64 0.25 -8.95 -8.96
C ALA A 64 0.56 -10.45 -9.11
N ILE A 65 -0.38 -11.28 -8.68
CA ILE A 65 -0.35 -12.71 -8.99
C ILE A 65 -1.53 -13.02 -9.91
N PRO A 66 -1.46 -14.11 -10.72
CA PRO A 66 -2.59 -14.49 -11.56
C PRO A 66 -3.87 -14.66 -10.75
N GLU A 67 -3.83 -15.34 -9.61
CA GLU A 67 -5.02 -15.51 -8.77
C GLU A 67 -5.45 -14.18 -8.15
N PRO A 68 -6.73 -13.78 -8.26
CA PRO A 68 -7.16 -12.48 -7.75
C PRO A 68 -7.32 -12.49 -6.23
N ASN A 69 -6.19 -12.52 -5.53
CA ASN A 69 -6.15 -12.58 -4.08
C ASN A 69 -5.60 -11.28 -3.52
N HIS A 70 -6.41 -10.64 -2.67
CA HIS A 70 -6.05 -9.46 -1.89
C HIS A 70 -5.30 -8.35 -2.67
N PRO A 71 -5.78 -7.89 -3.84
CA PRO A 71 -5.06 -6.92 -4.65
C PRO A 71 -5.06 -5.50 -4.04
N GLY A 72 -5.90 -5.26 -3.02
CA GLY A 72 -6.13 -3.94 -2.46
C GLY A 72 -6.69 -2.98 -3.52
N GLY A 73 -5.91 -1.96 -3.84
CA GLY A 73 -6.18 -1.05 -4.96
C GLY A 73 -6.88 0.24 -4.57
N LYS A 74 -7.10 0.51 -3.28
CA LYS A 74 -7.66 1.78 -2.83
C LYS A 74 -6.58 2.87 -2.88
N LEU A 75 -7.01 4.05 -3.31
CA LEU A 75 -6.20 5.25 -3.43
C LEU A 75 -6.84 6.37 -2.63
N THR A 76 -6.02 7.19 -1.97
CA THR A 76 -6.48 8.44 -1.34
C THR A 76 -5.37 9.47 -1.35
N LEU A 77 -5.72 10.75 -1.21
CA LEU A 77 -4.77 11.87 -1.23
C LEU A 77 -4.87 12.62 0.09
N ASP A 78 -3.73 13.00 0.66
CA ASP A 78 -3.77 13.99 1.73
C ASP A 78 -4.26 15.34 1.21
N LYS A 79 -4.74 16.17 2.13
CA LYS A 79 -5.29 17.50 1.80
C LYS A 79 -4.31 18.65 1.96
N LYS A 80 -3.04 18.37 2.28
CA LYS A 80 -2.04 19.38 2.67
C LYS A 80 -0.90 19.51 1.68
N GLU A 81 -0.27 18.38 1.35
CA GLU A 81 0.94 18.25 0.55
C GLU A 81 0.74 17.46 -0.74
N GLY A 82 -0.48 16.93 -0.96
CA GLY A 82 -0.85 16.21 -2.16
C GLY A 82 -0.11 14.88 -2.30
N LYS A 83 0.27 14.21 -1.20
CA LYS A 83 0.81 12.84 -1.26
C LYS A 83 -0.32 11.87 -1.56
N LEU A 84 -0.04 10.95 -2.48
CA LEU A 84 -0.92 9.86 -2.83
C LEU A 84 -0.60 8.66 -1.94
N TYR A 85 -1.63 8.10 -1.33
CA TYR A 85 -1.58 6.83 -0.62
C TYR A 85 -2.23 5.75 -1.46
N ALA A 86 -1.62 4.57 -1.47
CA ALA A 86 -2.13 3.37 -2.10
C ALA A 86 -1.99 2.19 -1.16
N VAL A 87 -2.89 1.21 -1.24
CA VAL A 87 -2.80 -0.02 -0.44
C VAL A 87 -2.81 -1.26 -1.32
N ILE A 88 -1.97 -2.23 -0.97
CA ILE A 88 -1.95 -3.58 -1.53
C ILE A 88 -1.92 -4.60 -0.39
N GLY A 89 -2.75 -5.64 -0.51
CA GLY A 89 -2.79 -6.76 0.42
C GLY A 89 -1.60 -7.70 0.26
N ASP A 90 -1.69 -8.91 0.82
CA ASP A 90 -0.58 -9.86 0.90
C ASP A 90 -0.39 -10.79 -0.32
N PRO A 91 -1.20 -10.70 -1.39
CA PRO A 91 -1.58 -11.84 -2.25
C PRO A 91 -1.05 -13.23 -1.83
N ASN A 92 -1.41 -13.73 -0.63
CA ASN A 92 -0.94 -15.02 -0.09
C ASN A 92 0.58 -15.16 0.13
N ASN A 93 1.34 -14.08 0.03
CA ASN A 93 2.76 -14.07 0.38
C ASN A 93 2.94 -14.34 1.87
N VAL A 94 4.04 -15.01 2.19
CA VAL A 94 4.50 -15.25 3.55
C VAL A 94 5.94 -14.77 3.64
N GLY A 95 6.14 -13.69 4.38
CA GLY A 95 7.48 -13.17 4.64
C GLY A 95 7.48 -12.07 5.70
N ILE A 96 8.53 -11.24 5.63
CA ILE A 96 8.82 -10.19 6.60
C ILE A 96 7.66 -9.19 6.70
N LEU A 97 7.07 -8.80 5.57
CA LEU A 97 5.97 -7.84 5.49
C LEU A 97 4.63 -8.38 5.98
N GLN A 98 4.51 -9.69 6.16
CA GLN A 98 3.36 -10.36 6.79
C GLN A 98 3.73 -10.85 8.19
N ASN A 99 4.68 -10.22 8.88
CA ASN A 99 5.05 -10.58 10.26
C ASN A 99 5.43 -12.06 10.48
N THR A 100 6.00 -12.69 9.45
CA THR A 100 6.58 -14.03 9.53
C THR A 100 8.08 -14.01 9.23
N LYS A 101 8.80 -15.03 9.71
CA LYS A 101 10.21 -15.19 9.34
C LYS A 101 10.32 -15.39 7.84
N ASN A 102 11.37 -14.83 7.25
CA ASN A 102 11.71 -15.14 5.87
C ASN A 102 12.11 -16.62 5.80
N ASN A 103 11.27 -17.45 5.19
CA ASN A 103 11.55 -18.88 4.99
C ASN A 103 12.35 -19.13 3.71
N ASN A 104 12.64 -18.08 2.94
CA ASN A 104 13.41 -18.19 1.71
C ASN A 104 14.88 -17.98 2.07
N ASN A 105 15.65 -19.07 2.01
CA ASN A 105 17.04 -19.13 2.48
C ASN A 105 18.01 -18.13 1.81
N ASN A 106 17.60 -17.38 0.77
CA ASN A 106 18.55 -16.73 -0.12
C ASN A 106 18.34 -15.26 -0.46
N ASN A 107 17.26 -14.56 -0.10
CA ASN A 107 17.19 -13.11 -0.35
C ASN A 107 16.41 -12.40 0.75
N ASN A 108 17.05 -11.42 1.40
CA ASN A 108 16.40 -10.44 2.28
C ASN A 108 15.36 -9.57 1.54
N ASP A 109 14.89 -9.93 0.36
CA ASP A 109 14.04 -9.09 -0.46
C ASP A 109 12.63 -8.97 0.11
N LEU A 110 12.10 -7.75 0.02
CA LEU A 110 10.72 -7.44 0.34
C LEU A 110 9.88 -7.60 -0.92
N THR A 111 8.70 -8.18 -0.77
CA THR A 111 7.82 -8.53 -1.90
C THR A 111 7.04 -7.35 -2.47
N ASP A 112 7.16 -6.15 -1.91
CA ASP A 112 6.32 -4.97 -2.23
C ASP A 112 4.81 -5.25 -2.11
N SER A 113 4.43 -6.21 -1.26
CA SER A 113 3.05 -6.59 -0.92
C SER A 113 2.82 -6.50 0.58
N SER A 114 1.56 -6.47 1.03
CA SER A 114 1.17 -6.25 2.43
C SER A 114 1.61 -4.88 2.93
N VAL A 115 1.39 -3.84 2.13
CA VAL A 115 1.90 -2.48 2.39
C VAL A 115 0.91 -1.37 2.04
N ILE A 116 1.00 -0.30 2.81
CA ILE A 116 0.48 1.02 2.45
C ILE A 116 1.65 1.84 1.93
N ILE A 117 1.51 2.37 0.72
CA ILE A 117 2.48 3.19 0.00
C ILE A 117 2.11 4.66 0.16
N ARG A 118 3.11 5.53 0.32
CA ARG A 118 2.98 7.00 0.23
C ARG A 118 3.99 7.58 -0.75
N ILE A 119 3.50 8.23 -1.79
CA ILE A 119 4.31 8.81 -2.88
C ILE A 119 3.92 10.26 -3.18
N ASN A 120 4.83 11.00 -3.80
CA ASN A 120 4.53 12.29 -4.41
C ASN A 120 3.59 12.07 -5.62
N SER A 121 2.45 12.77 -5.64
CA SER A 121 1.45 12.61 -6.72
C SER A 121 1.94 13.15 -8.08
N THR A 122 2.98 13.99 -8.06
CA THR A 122 3.58 14.64 -9.24
C THR A 122 4.52 13.74 -10.06
N ASP A 123 5.06 12.67 -9.50
CA ASP A 123 6.02 11.82 -10.23
C ASP A 123 6.12 10.38 -9.69
N GLY A 124 5.49 10.07 -8.55
CA GLY A 124 5.58 8.77 -7.90
C GLY A 124 6.85 8.55 -7.08
N SER A 125 7.68 9.58 -6.89
CA SER A 125 8.86 9.52 -6.03
C SER A 125 8.47 9.38 -4.55
N ALA A 126 9.35 8.78 -3.75
CA ALA A 126 9.15 8.68 -2.31
C ALA A 126 9.38 10.05 -1.63
N PRO A 127 8.46 10.51 -0.76
CA PRO A 127 8.73 11.62 0.13
C PRO A 127 9.96 11.34 1.02
N PRO A 128 10.89 12.30 1.19
CA PRO A 128 12.08 12.10 2.01
C PRO A 128 11.79 11.75 3.48
N ASN A 129 10.63 12.16 4.00
CA ASN A 129 10.17 11.89 5.35
C ASN A 129 9.34 10.59 5.46
N ASN A 130 9.41 9.69 4.46
CA ASN A 130 8.81 8.36 4.60
C ASN A 130 9.50 7.57 5.72
N PRO A 131 8.71 6.81 6.53
CA PRO A 131 9.23 6.11 7.69
C PRO A 131 10.29 5.04 7.37
N PHE A 132 10.35 4.59 6.11
CA PHE A 132 11.27 3.55 5.63
C PHE A 132 12.31 4.10 4.64
N ALA A 133 12.42 5.42 4.46
CA ALA A 133 13.34 6.00 3.48
C ALA A 133 14.82 5.67 3.75
N SER A 134 15.20 5.54 5.02
CA SER A 134 16.59 5.29 5.43
C SER A 134 17.08 3.86 5.18
N ILE A 135 16.19 2.94 4.81
CA ILE A 135 16.51 1.51 4.64
C ILE A 135 16.43 1.03 3.20
N LYS A 136 16.30 1.96 2.24
CA LYS A 136 16.29 1.65 0.80
C LYS A 136 17.47 0.76 0.39
N ASP A 137 18.67 1.07 0.89
CA ASP A 137 19.91 0.39 0.50
C ASP A 137 20.01 -1.01 1.12
N ALA A 138 19.21 -1.29 2.15
CA ALA A 138 19.11 -2.62 2.74
C ALA A 138 18.23 -3.57 1.92
N PHE A 139 17.39 -3.04 1.03
CA PHE A 139 16.41 -3.77 0.22
C PHE A 139 16.39 -3.24 -1.23
N PRO A 140 17.51 -3.34 -1.96
CA PRO A 140 17.72 -2.66 -3.25
C PRO A 140 16.77 -3.12 -4.36
N SER A 141 16.19 -4.32 -4.23
CA SER A 141 15.22 -4.88 -5.19
C SER A 141 13.76 -4.54 -4.87
N SER A 142 13.52 -3.78 -3.80
CA SER A 142 12.18 -3.36 -3.36
C SER A 142 11.99 -1.85 -3.49
N GLN A 143 10.76 -1.38 -3.33
CA GLN A 143 10.43 0.05 -3.25
C GLN A 143 10.19 0.49 -1.79
N VAL A 144 10.97 -0.06 -0.85
CA VAL A 144 10.77 0.11 0.59
C VAL A 144 10.73 1.59 1.02
N GLU A 145 11.46 2.47 0.34
CA GLU A 145 11.45 3.91 0.62
C GLU A 145 10.08 4.55 0.40
N LYS A 146 9.20 3.94 -0.40
CA LYS A 146 7.82 4.40 -0.66
C LYS A 146 6.84 3.94 0.42
N TYR A 147 7.23 3.06 1.33
CA TYR A 147 6.32 2.49 2.31
C TYR A 147 5.94 3.54 3.37
N TYR A 148 4.68 3.47 3.79
CA TYR A 148 4.12 4.23 4.90
C TYR A 148 3.70 3.33 6.07
N GLY A 149 3.20 2.14 5.75
CA GLY A 149 2.91 1.06 6.69
C GLY A 149 2.96 -0.30 6.02
N TYR A 150 2.93 -1.37 6.81
CA TYR A 150 3.01 -2.75 6.33
C TYR A 150 2.14 -3.71 7.17
N GLY A 151 2.19 -5.00 6.88
CA GLY A 151 1.41 -6.00 7.61
C GLY A 151 -0.06 -6.02 7.22
N ILE A 152 -0.41 -5.58 6.00
CA ILE A 152 -1.78 -5.51 5.49
C ILE A 152 -2.19 -6.84 4.85
N ARG A 153 -3.28 -7.45 5.31
CA ARG A 153 -3.87 -8.63 4.67
C ARG A 153 -4.63 -8.29 3.40
N ASN A 154 -5.76 -7.62 3.56
CA ASN A 154 -6.77 -7.46 2.53
C ASN A 154 -7.61 -6.20 2.81
N SER A 155 -7.03 -5.05 2.50
CA SER A 155 -7.71 -3.77 2.65
C SER A 155 -8.77 -3.55 1.58
N PHE A 156 -9.95 -3.07 2.01
CA PHE A 156 -11.05 -2.66 1.14
C PHE A 156 -11.31 -1.15 1.15
N GLY A 157 -10.66 -0.40 2.04
CA GLY A 157 -10.95 1.02 2.24
C GLY A 157 -9.71 1.75 2.71
N LEU A 158 -9.48 2.92 2.12
CA LEU A 158 -8.39 3.81 2.49
C LEU A 158 -8.89 5.24 2.35
N ALA A 159 -8.87 6.01 3.45
CA ALA A 159 -9.44 7.35 3.47
C ALA A 159 -8.65 8.29 4.37
N ILE A 160 -8.54 9.55 3.94
CA ILE A 160 -8.03 10.64 4.77
C ILE A 160 -9.23 11.32 5.45
N ASP A 161 -9.19 11.39 6.78
CA ASP A 161 -10.14 12.20 7.55
C ASP A 161 -9.98 13.68 7.17
N PRO A 162 -11.03 14.34 6.67
CA PRO A 162 -10.96 15.72 6.23
C PRO A 162 -10.63 16.74 7.32
N VAL A 163 -10.88 16.43 8.60
CA VAL A 163 -10.69 17.34 9.74
C VAL A 163 -9.29 17.16 10.32
N THR A 164 -8.91 15.92 10.63
CA THR A 164 -7.62 15.63 11.29
C THR A 164 -6.48 15.39 10.29
N ASN A 165 -6.80 15.09 9.04
CA ASN A 165 -5.87 14.59 8.02
C ASN A 165 -5.19 13.26 8.41
N ASN A 166 -5.82 12.50 9.31
CA ASN A 166 -5.42 11.14 9.65
C ASN A 166 -5.78 10.18 8.53
N LEU A 167 -4.90 9.19 8.30
CA LEU A 167 -5.16 8.10 7.38
C LEU A 167 -5.87 6.96 8.11
N TRP A 168 -6.97 6.48 7.52
CA TRP A 168 -7.74 5.36 8.00
C TRP A 168 -7.77 4.25 6.96
N ASP A 169 -7.62 3.01 7.41
CA ASP A 169 -7.68 1.80 6.60
C ASP A 169 -8.78 0.88 7.13
N THR A 170 -9.45 0.15 6.24
CA THR A 170 -10.38 -0.92 6.63
C THR A 170 -9.89 -2.24 6.06
N GLU A 171 -9.64 -3.22 6.93
CA GLU A 171 -9.01 -4.47 6.57
C GLU A 171 -9.93 -5.65 6.87
N LYS A 172 -10.09 -6.55 5.90
CA LYS A 172 -10.85 -7.79 6.12
C LYS A 172 -9.95 -8.84 6.77
N GLY A 173 -10.37 -9.32 7.93
CA GLY A 173 -9.74 -10.42 8.65
C GLY A 173 -9.93 -11.78 7.95
N ASP A 174 -9.37 -12.84 8.51
CA ASP A 174 -9.40 -14.15 7.86
C ASP A 174 -10.78 -14.79 7.89
N LYS A 175 -11.19 -15.24 9.08
CA LYS A 175 -12.54 -15.76 9.36
C LYS A 175 -13.36 -14.77 10.17
N ASP A 176 -12.68 -14.01 11.03
CA ASP A 176 -13.21 -13.04 11.98
C ASP A 176 -12.22 -11.86 12.07
N PHE A 177 -12.56 -10.84 12.87
CA PHE A 177 -11.73 -9.67 13.15
C PHE A 177 -11.45 -8.78 11.93
N ASP A 178 -12.52 -8.34 11.25
CA ASP A 178 -12.42 -7.19 10.37
C ASP A 178 -12.06 -5.94 11.20
N GLU A 179 -11.22 -5.07 10.63
CA GLU A 179 -10.58 -3.97 11.35
C GLU A 179 -10.85 -2.61 10.71
N ILE A 180 -10.86 -1.58 11.55
CA ILE A 180 -10.75 -0.18 11.14
C ILE A 180 -9.53 0.39 11.86
N ASN A 181 -8.50 0.74 11.09
CA ASN A 181 -7.17 1.05 11.58
C ASN A 181 -6.84 2.53 11.38
N LEU A 182 -6.36 3.18 12.46
CA LEU A 182 -5.71 4.48 12.36
C LEU A 182 -4.26 4.28 11.92
N VAL A 183 -3.95 4.65 10.68
CA VAL A 183 -2.64 4.42 10.06
C VAL A 183 -1.73 5.61 10.32
N ARG A 184 -0.71 5.40 11.16
CA ARG A 184 0.38 6.35 11.40
C ARG A 184 1.61 6.00 10.57
N ALA A 185 2.57 6.92 10.48
CA ALA A 185 3.84 6.64 9.81
C ALA A 185 4.57 5.48 10.51
N GLY A 186 4.89 4.42 9.77
CA GLY A 186 5.51 3.20 10.29
C GLY A 186 4.50 2.17 10.80
N PHE A 187 3.20 2.37 10.56
CA PHE A 187 2.14 1.46 11.00
C PHE A 187 2.38 0.01 10.56
N ASN A 188 2.04 -0.94 11.43
CA ASN A 188 2.06 -2.36 11.13
C ASN A 188 0.75 -2.99 11.61
N SER A 189 -0.06 -3.50 10.67
CA SER A 189 -1.35 -4.17 10.95
C SER A 189 -1.18 -5.56 11.60
N CYS A 190 0.06 -6.06 11.71
CA CYS A 190 0.40 -7.31 12.38
C CYS A 190 -0.11 -8.59 11.68
N TRP A 191 -0.63 -8.51 10.45
CA TRP A 191 -1.18 -9.65 9.72
C TRP A 191 -0.27 -10.89 9.76
N LYS A 192 -0.90 -12.07 9.79
CA LYS A 192 -0.40 -13.44 10.10
C LYS A 192 0.09 -13.68 11.52
N LYS A 193 0.38 -12.63 12.29
CA LYS A 193 0.79 -12.79 13.69
C LYS A 193 -0.32 -12.46 14.67
N LEU A 194 -1.03 -11.36 14.43
CA LEU A 194 -2.17 -10.90 15.22
C LEU A 194 -3.26 -10.39 14.27
N MET A 195 -4.49 -10.41 14.77
CA MET A 195 -5.67 -9.77 14.17
C MET A 195 -6.60 -9.34 15.31
N GLY A 196 -7.30 -8.23 15.14
CA GLY A 196 -8.30 -7.73 16.07
C GLY A 196 -7.70 -7.07 17.31
N LEU A 197 -8.42 -7.19 18.43
CA LEU A 197 -8.02 -6.56 19.69
C LEU A 197 -6.76 -7.22 20.26
N ILE A 198 -5.73 -6.42 20.45
CA ILE A 198 -4.45 -6.85 21.01
C ILE A 198 -4.49 -6.69 22.53
N SER A 199 -4.15 -7.76 23.27
CA SER A 199 -4.01 -7.69 24.73
C SER A 199 -2.64 -7.14 25.15
N GLN A 200 -2.48 -6.65 26.38
CA GLN A 200 -1.19 -6.19 26.90
C GLN A 200 -0.09 -7.28 26.82
N SER A 201 -0.47 -8.56 26.93
CA SER A 201 0.45 -9.70 26.78
C SER A 201 0.95 -9.90 25.34
N ASP A 202 0.16 -9.53 24.34
CA ASP A 202 0.54 -9.64 22.93
C ASP A 202 1.56 -8.57 22.52
N ILE A 203 1.62 -7.46 23.27
CA ILE A 203 2.63 -6.40 23.09
C ILE A 203 4.05 -6.94 23.36
N TYR A 204 4.23 -7.87 24.31
CA TYR A 204 5.55 -8.44 24.61
C TYR A 204 6.17 -9.23 23.44
N TRP A 205 5.33 -9.83 22.58
CA TRP A 205 5.79 -10.48 21.35
C TRP A 205 6.33 -9.47 20.34
N GLN A 206 5.78 -8.25 20.27
CA GLN A 206 6.21 -7.21 19.34
C GLN A 206 7.66 -6.77 19.61
N THR A 207 8.03 -6.63 20.88
CA THR A 207 9.42 -6.34 21.31
C THR A 207 10.42 -7.43 20.94
N SER A 208 9.97 -8.68 20.83
CA SER A 208 10.81 -9.84 20.49
C SER A 208 10.94 -10.04 18.97
N TYR A 209 9.87 -9.73 18.23
CA TYR A 209 9.81 -9.82 16.77
C TYR A 209 10.72 -8.79 16.07
N SER A 210 11.06 -7.69 16.75
CA SER A 210 12.04 -6.70 16.26
C SER A 210 13.42 -7.28 15.94
N LYS A 211 13.74 -8.49 16.43
CA LYS A 211 14.99 -9.20 16.08
C LYS A 211 14.97 -9.75 14.65
N TYR A 212 13.80 -10.04 14.09
CA TYR A 212 13.63 -10.60 12.73
C TYR A 212 13.36 -9.52 11.68
N THR A 213 12.92 -8.34 12.11
CA THR A 213 12.69 -7.16 11.27
C THR A 213 13.64 -6.04 11.65
N SER A 214 14.87 -6.33 12.07
CA SER A 214 15.80 -5.35 12.66
C SER A 214 16.06 -4.11 11.80
N LYS A 215 15.75 -4.19 10.50
CA LYS A 215 15.84 -3.10 9.54
C LYS A 215 14.52 -2.35 9.32
N LEU A 216 13.36 -2.89 9.68
CA LEU A 216 12.10 -2.16 9.62
C LEU A 216 11.94 -1.29 10.88
N PRO A 217 11.29 -0.12 10.78
CA PRO A 217 10.92 0.70 11.94
C PRO A 217 10.16 -0.12 12.98
N LYS A 218 10.41 0.19 14.25
CA LYS A 218 9.62 -0.34 15.36
C LYS A 218 8.22 0.27 15.31
N MET A 219 7.21 -0.47 15.76
CA MET A 219 5.86 0.07 15.96
C MET A 219 5.91 1.25 16.94
N ASN A 220 5.18 2.31 16.62
CA ASN A 220 4.87 3.43 17.51
C ASN A 220 3.39 3.38 17.91
#